data_AF-A0A0C4XXF2-F1
#
_entry.id   AF-A0A0C4XXF2-F1
#
_cell.length_a   1.000
_cell.length_b   1.000
_cell.length_c   1.000
_cell.angle_alpha   90.00
_cell.angle_beta   90.00
_cell.angle_gamma   90.00
#
_symmetry.space_group_name_H-M   'P 1'
#
loop_
_entity.id
_entity.type
_entity.pdbx_description
1 polymer ?
#
loop_
_entity_poly.entity_id
_entity_poly.type
_entity_poly.pdbx_seq_one_letter_code
_entity_poly.pdbx_strand_id
1 'polypeptide(L)'
;MNFNNKQLGHMATHSAKLFHRKGTQPPLCAQIQTRIPNTYISSATVNLERFTWSDPLQIETNKRTDIVDLKTKQITVSYNNNLDSVAITPMTAIGLYYELFKRENNSDEFVPGTKLTDFCIEFNDRALCEYNEVISTLNGHIKAFSTPEIKANSLSGTKKISLDENTFGLTVQLKNANLSSNMIAVGLPSITAIAGFFMFIEHRTGIKADFAIGIKNTIKNTVVEMYGNRSSLRGFRSFIDKRVDQRNGDIELTFIIRCNSTEEVINLKSWIQSNDFKIAGGDVHYKVISDVLYDDCCWIYEADPATVQEDIKNREITEIPLNADALDYALILHRTNYIDSDNKYTVSANGYAFLGSPEFDPYSRAHSGMHVWAEVIFAVIYLNRNLDLKKCFWSKQDRIEGGLLCWSAIS
;
A
#
# COMPACT_ATOMS: atom_id res chain seq x y z
N MET A 1 1.82 -25.55 20.60
CA MET A 1 3.04 -25.52 21.43
C MET A 1 2.76 -24.66 22.65
N ASN A 2 2.95 -25.18 23.86
CA ASN A 2 2.81 -24.40 25.10
C ASN A 2 4.09 -23.60 25.33
N PHE A 3 4.05 -22.29 25.05
CA PHE A 3 5.16 -21.38 25.33
C PHE A 3 5.10 -20.91 26.79
N ASN A 4 6.26 -20.86 27.45
CA ASN A 4 6.42 -20.33 28.81
C ASN A 4 6.02 -18.85 28.86
N ASN A 5 4.98 -18.51 29.63
CA ASN A 5 4.35 -17.19 29.70
C ASN A 5 5.24 -16.01 30.14
N LYS A 6 6.48 -16.23 30.60
CA LYS A 6 7.39 -15.16 31.04
C LYS A 6 8.23 -14.52 29.92
N GLN A 7 8.44 -15.20 28.79
CA GLN A 7 9.19 -14.65 27.64
C GLN A 7 8.28 -14.09 26.53
N LEU A 8 6.97 -14.32 26.61
CA LEU A 8 5.99 -13.84 25.63
C LEU A 8 5.74 -12.32 25.70
N GLY A 9 6.20 -11.64 26.76
CA GLY A 9 5.95 -10.21 26.96
C GLY A 9 6.61 -9.27 25.95
N HIS A 10 7.48 -9.78 25.06
CA HIS A 10 8.20 -8.97 24.05
C HIS A 10 8.18 -9.58 22.63
N MET A 11 7.49 -10.71 22.40
CA MET A 11 7.42 -11.38 21.08
C MET A 11 6.20 -10.99 20.22
N ALA A 12 6.39 -10.17 19.19
CA ALA A 12 5.33 -9.57 18.38
C ALA A 12 5.30 -10.11 16.93
N THR A 13 4.12 -10.10 16.34
CA THR A 13 3.88 -10.39 14.91
C THR A 13 3.84 -9.11 14.07
N HIS A 14 3.37 -8.01 14.68
CA HIS A 14 3.14 -6.72 14.05
C HIS A 14 3.68 -5.60 14.92
N SER A 15 4.28 -4.57 14.33
CA SER A 15 4.79 -3.45 15.11
C SER A 15 4.86 -2.16 14.29
N ALA A 16 4.22 -1.10 14.79
CA ALA A 16 4.34 0.25 14.22
C ALA A 16 5.77 0.80 14.36
N LYS A 17 6.57 0.27 15.30
CA LYS A 17 7.97 0.67 15.50
C LYS A 17 8.90 0.23 14.38
N LEU A 18 8.46 -0.67 13.48
CA LEU A 18 9.25 -1.08 12.32
C LEU A 18 9.77 0.14 11.53
N PHE A 19 8.94 1.17 11.38
CA PHE A 19 9.30 2.41 10.66
C PHE A 19 9.31 3.65 11.55
N HIS A 20 9.00 3.52 12.84
CA HIS A 20 8.88 4.67 13.73
C HIS A 20 9.51 4.38 15.10
N ARG A 21 10.81 4.68 15.23
CA ARG A 21 11.58 4.46 16.47
C ARG A 21 10.91 4.96 17.75
N LYS A 22 10.34 6.17 17.69
CA LYS A 22 9.67 6.84 18.83
C LYS A 22 8.18 6.56 18.91
N GLY A 23 7.64 5.66 18.08
CA GLY A 23 6.26 5.22 18.20
C GLY A 23 6.05 4.61 19.57
N THR A 24 5.07 5.09 20.31
CA THR A 24 4.70 4.53 21.62
C THR A 24 3.61 3.48 21.51
N GLN A 25 3.09 3.26 20.30
CA GLN A 25 2.08 2.25 20.03
C GLN A 25 2.60 0.86 20.37
N PRO A 26 1.91 0.09 21.25
CA PRO A 26 2.31 -1.27 21.55
C PRO A 26 2.32 -2.14 20.28
N PRO A 27 3.33 -3.01 20.14
CA PRO A 27 3.33 -4.05 19.12
C PRO A 27 2.27 -5.11 19.44
N LEU A 28 1.81 -5.82 18.41
CA LEU A 28 0.74 -6.81 18.52
C LEU A 28 1.26 -8.23 18.24
N CYS A 29 0.77 -9.18 19.01
CA CYS A 29 0.84 -10.60 18.69
C CYS A 29 -0.56 -11.06 18.28
N ALA A 30 -0.85 -11.02 16.98
CA ALA A 30 -2.17 -11.27 16.43
C ALA A 30 -2.04 -11.96 15.06
N GLN A 31 -3.11 -12.66 14.67
CA GLN A 31 -3.24 -13.28 13.36
C GLN A 31 -4.45 -12.70 12.64
N ILE A 32 -4.39 -12.67 11.32
CA ILE A 32 -5.53 -12.31 10.48
C ILE A 32 -6.67 -13.30 10.77
N GLN A 33 -7.86 -12.77 11.06
CA GLN A 33 -9.03 -13.58 11.46
C GLN A 33 -9.81 -14.15 10.27
N THR A 34 -9.62 -13.60 9.08
CA THR A 34 -10.30 -14.01 7.85
C THR A 34 -9.38 -14.70 6.86
N ARG A 35 -9.96 -15.46 5.95
CA ARG A 35 -9.20 -16.10 4.88
C ARG A 35 -8.80 -15.05 3.85
N ILE A 36 -7.49 -14.90 3.66
CA ILE A 36 -6.95 -14.06 2.60
C ILE A 36 -6.81 -14.90 1.32
N PRO A 37 -7.27 -14.40 0.16
CA PRO A 37 -6.98 -15.03 -1.13
C PRO A 37 -5.48 -15.25 -1.33
N ASN A 38 -5.09 -16.43 -1.81
CA ASN A 38 -3.68 -16.81 -1.99
C ASN A 38 -2.93 -15.95 -3.03
N THR A 39 -3.64 -15.09 -3.76
CA THR A 39 -3.07 -14.12 -4.71
C THR A 39 -2.56 -12.84 -4.04
N TYR A 40 -2.99 -12.57 -2.80
CA TYR A 40 -2.51 -11.44 -2.03
C TYR A 40 -1.31 -11.81 -1.18
N ILE A 41 -0.44 -10.84 -0.93
CA ILE A 41 0.72 -10.93 -0.06
C ILE A 41 0.30 -10.43 1.32
N SER A 42 0.36 -11.31 2.32
CA SER A 42 0.12 -11.03 3.73
C SER A 42 0.82 -12.07 4.60
N SER A 43 0.88 -11.85 5.92
CA SER A 43 1.42 -12.82 6.87
C SER A 43 0.68 -14.16 6.87
N ALA A 44 -0.55 -14.20 6.35
CA ALA A 44 -1.35 -15.42 6.24
C ALA A 44 -1.11 -16.21 4.94
N THR A 45 -0.57 -15.57 3.89
CA THR A 45 -0.37 -16.19 2.57
C THR A 45 1.09 -16.42 2.22
N VAL A 46 2.01 -15.74 2.89
CA VAL A 46 3.45 -15.93 2.74
C VAL A 46 3.95 -17.02 3.70
N ASN A 47 4.78 -17.92 3.19
CA ASN A 47 5.51 -18.91 3.97
C ASN A 47 6.59 -18.22 4.81
N LEU A 48 6.19 -17.71 5.98
CA LEU A 48 7.10 -17.09 6.95
C LEU A 48 7.94 -18.18 7.62
N GLU A 49 9.27 -18.02 7.61
CA GLU A 49 10.18 -18.86 8.41
C GLU A 49 9.99 -18.58 9.91
N ARG A 50 9.72 -17.32 10.26
CA ARG A 50 9.55 -16.87 11.63
C ARG A 50 8.36 -15.92 11.78
N PHE A 51 7.40 -16.33 12.61
CA PHE A 51 6.15 -15.60 12.86
C PHE A 51 6.26 -14.48 13.90
N THR A 52 7.12 -14.64 14.92
CA THR A 52 7.21 -13.69 16.05
C THR A 52 8.63 -13.17 16.24
N TRP A 53 8.73 -11.90 16.62
CA TRP A 53 9.98 -11.13 16.70
C TRP A 53 10.04 -10.33 17.98
N SER A 54 11.22 -10.17 18.57
CA SER A 54 11.37 -9.38 19.79
C SER A 54 11.12 -7.90 19.50
N ASP A 55 10.37 -7.22 20.36
CA ASP A 55 10.12 -5.79 20.32
C ASP A 55 10.50 -5.16 21.67
N PRO A 56 11.18 -3.99 21.69
CA PRO A 56 11.59 -3.33 22.93
C PRO A 56 10.42 -2.84 23.77
N LEU A 57 9.23 -2.64 23.19
CA LEU A 57 8.03 -2.36 23.98
C LEU A 57 7.44 -3.66 24.53
N GLN A 58 6.84 -3.57 25.73
CA GLN A 58 6.04 -4.67 26.25
C GLN A 58 4.82 -4.88 25.37
N ILE A 59 4.52 -6.15 25.10
CA ILE A 59 3.35 -6.57 24.34
C ILE A 59 2.16 -6.63 25.26
N GLU A 60 1.07 -6.03 24.82
CA GLU A 60 -0.22 -6.26 25.43
C GLU A 60 -0.77 -7.59 24.90
N THR A 61 -0.42 -8.66 25.62
CA THR A 61 -0.74 -10.03 25.20
C THR A 61 -2.19 -10.42 25.43
N ASN A 62 -2.99 -9.64 26.19
CA ASN A 62 -4.35 -10.02 26.61
C ASN A 62 -5.28 -8.85 27.01
N LYS A 63 -4.91 -7.60 26.72
CA LYS A 63 -5.76 -6.43 26.97
C LYS A 63 -5.84 -5.61 25.69
N ARG A 64 -7.03 -5.05 25.43
CA ARG A 64 -7.29 -4.10 24.37
C ARG A 64 -6.14 -3.10 24.30
N THR A 65 -5.45 -3.08 23.17
CA THR A 65 -4.48 -2.04 22.89
C THR A 65 -5.23 -0.78 22.56
N ASP A 66 -5.48 0.00 23.62
CA ASP A 66 -6.00 1.34 23.48
C ASP A 66 -5.07 2.15 22.59
N ILE A 67 -5.65 3.06 21.82
CA ILE A 67 -4.87 4.01 21.03
C ILE A 67 -4.25 5.01 22.00
N VAL A 68 -3.02 4.70 22.45
CA VAL A 68 -2.27 5.51 23.41
C VAL A 68 -1.53 6.69 22.77
N ASP A 69 -1.35 6.67 21.44
CA ASP A 69 -0.72 7.75 20.68
C ASP A 69 -1.73 8.41 19.73
N LEU A 70 -2.04 9.69 19.98
CA LEU A 70 -2.91 10.49 19.10
C LEU A 70 -2.33 10.65 17.68
N LYS A 71 -1.03 10.40 17.50
CA LYS A 71 -0.34 10.42 16.19
C LYS A 71 -0.46 9.11 15.43
N THR A 72 -0.97 8.05 16.06
CA THR A 72 -1.25 6.79 15.37
C THR A 72 -2.19 7.05 14.20
N LYS A 73 -1.76 6.62 13.00
CA LYS A 73 -2.54 6.79 11.79
C LYS A 73 -3.78 5.91 11.88
N GLN A 74 -4.95 6.52 11.75
CA GLN A 74 -6.23 5.83 11.64
C GLN A 74 -6.90 6.19 10.31
N ILE A 75 -7.55 5.21 9.69
CA ILE A 75 -8.30 5.34 8.44
C ILE A 75 -9.74 4.95 8.73
N THR A 76 -10.68 5.86 8.49
CA THR A 76 -12.11 5.59 8.68
C THR A 76 -12.68 4.97 7.41
N VAL A 77 -13.37 3.84 7.56
CA VAL A 77 -13.95 3.09 6.45
C VAL A 77 -15.41 2.71 6.73
N SER A 78 -16.23 2.63 5.69
CA SER A 78 -17.58 2.10 5.80
C SER A 78 -17.53 0.58 5.96
N TYR A 79 -18.17 0.05 7.00
CA TYR A 79 -18.20 -1.38 7.35
C TYR A 79 -19.66 -1.88 7.38
N ASN A 80 -19.89 -3.14 7.00
CA ASN A 80 -21.22 -3.68 6.71
C ASN A 80 -22.20 -3.67 7.92
N ASN A 81 -23.51 -3.55 7.63
CA ASN A 81 -24.69 -3.82 8.46
C ASN A 81 -24.72 -3.26 9.91
N ASN A 82 -25.22 -2.02 10.06
CA ASN A 82 -25.58 -1.31 11.31
C ASN A 82 -24.46 -0.53 12.02
N LEU A 83 -23.21 -0.61 11.56
CA LEU A 83 -22.12 0.24 12.06
C LEU A 83 -21.75 1.25 10.97
N ASP A 84 -22.10 2.53 11.15
CA ASP A 84 -21.89 3.59 10.16
C ASP A 84 -20.46 3.63 9.59
N SER A 85 -19.46 3.47 10.45
CA SER A 85 -18.04 3.46 10.08
C SER A 85 -17.19 2.71 11.10
N VAL A 86 -15.99 2.29 10.73
CA VAL A 86 -14.97 1.71 11.63
C VAL A 86 -13.64 2.40 11.36
N ALA A 87 -12.88 2.72 12.40
CA ALA A 87 -11.52 3.23 12.27
C ALA A 87 -10.53 2.05 12.23
N ILE A 88 -9.68 2.02 11.21
CA ILE A 88 -8.63 1.02 11.07
C ILE A 88 -7.30 1.66 11.41
N THR A 89 -6.52 1.03 12.29
CA THR A 89 -5.09 1.31 12.39
C THR A 89 -4.29 0.24 11.64
N PRO A 90 -3.65 0.62 10.51
CA PRO A 90 -2.79 -0.31 9.79
C PRO A 90 -1.51 -0.61 10.57
N MET A 91 -1.18 -1.89 10.66
CA MET A 91 0.01 -2.43 11.31
C MET A 91 0.86 -3.19 10.31
N THR A 92 2.17 -3.04 10.44
CA THR A 92 3.16 -3.71 9.58
C THR A 92 3.47 -5.10 10.13
N ALA A 93 3.19 -6.13 9.33
CA ALA A 93 3.59 -7.51 9.63
C ALA A 93 5.11 -7.64 9.54
N ILE A 94 5.74 -7.89 10.68
CA ILE A 94 7.19 -7.85 10.84
C ILE A 94 7.87 -8.93 9.97
N GLY A 95 7.30 -10.14 9.97
CA GLY A 95 7.83 -11.28 9.22
C GLY A 95 7.89 -11.07 7.71
N LEU A 96 6.96 -10.30 7.13
CA LEU A 96 6.95 -10.04 5.68
C LEU A 96 8.19 -9.29 5.21
N TYR A 97 8.65 -8.30 5.97
CA TYR A 97 9.85 -7.52 5.59
C TYR A 97 11.12 -8.34 5.75
N TYR A 98 11.17 -9.23 6.74
CA TYR A 98 12.26 -10.18 6.88
C TYR A 98 12.31 -11.15 5.69
N GLU A 99 11.18 -11.77 5.33
CA GLU A 99 11.10 -12.68 4.18
C GLU A 99 11.50 -11.99 2.87
N LEU A 100 10.99 -10.78 2.63
CA LEU A 100 11.32 -10.01 1.44
C LEU A 100 12.84 -9.76 1.33
N PHE A 101 13.48 -9.37 2.44
CA PHE A 101 14.92 -9.14 2.48
C PHE A 101 15.72 -10.44 2.28
N LYS A 102 15.33 -11.51 2.96
CA LYS A 102 16.01 -12.81 2.90
C LYS A 102 15.93 -13.43 1.51
N ARG A 103 14.74 -13.51 0.93
CA ARG A 103 14.51 -14.11 -0.40
C ARG A 103 15.17 -13.31 -1.53
N GLU A 104 15.33 -12.00 -1.35
CA GLU A 104 16.11 -11.19 -2.28
C GLU A 104 17.61 -11.51 -2.22
N ASN A 105 18.19 -11.58 -1.02
CA ASN A 105 19.62 -11.82 -0.87
C ASN A 105 20.05 -13.27 -1.13
N ASN A 106 19.12 -14.23 -1.03
CA ASN A 106 19.38 -15.63 -1.37
C ASN A 106 19.26 -15.93 -2.87
N SER A 107 18.99 -14.93 -3.71
CA SER A 107 19.01 -15.13 -5.16
C SER A 107 20.43 -14.97 -5.70
N ASP A 108 21.02 -16.09 -6.13
CA ASP A 108 22.38 -16.13 -6.69
C ASP A 108 22.47 -15.46 -8.07
N GLU A 109 21.33 -15.21 -8.72
CA GLU A 109 21.26 -14.60 -10.05
C GLU A 109 21.22 -13.07 -9.98
N PHE A 110 22.39 -12.44 -10.17
CA PHE A 110 22.49 -11.01 -10.38
C PHE A 110 22.09 -10.63 -11.82
N VAL A 111 20.90 -10.09 -12.01
CA VAL A 111 20.53 -9.36 -13.23
C VAL A 111 20.51 -7.85 -12.92
N PRO A 112 21.31 -7.01 -13.59
CA PRO A 112 21.28 -5.56 -13.39
C PRO A 112 19.88 -4.98 -13.63
N GLY A 113 19.38 -4.15 -12.71
CA GLY A 113 18.09 -3.45 -12.85
C GLY A 113 16.86 -4.24 -12.37
N THR A 114 17.04 -5.45 -11.84
CA THR A 114 15.93 -6.32 -11.37
C THR A 114 15.84 -6.43 -9.85
N LYS A 115 16.84 -5.86 -9.16
CA LYS A 115 16.92 -5.88 -7.70
C LYS A 115 15.85 -5.02 -7.06
N LEU A 116 15.37 -5.51 -5.93
CA LEU A 116 14.61 -4.67 -5.02
C LEU A 116 15.45 -3.47 -4.58
N THR A 117 14.78 -2.34 -4.39
CA THR A 117 15.44 -1.14 -3.87
C THR A 117 15.74 -1.33 -2.39
N ASP A 118 16.96 -0.99 -2.01
CA ASP A 118 17.40 -0.95 -0.62
C ASP A 118 16.95 0.36 0.05
N PHE A 119 16.40 0.25 1.25
CA PHE A 119 15.94 1.37 2.07
C PHE A 119 16.59 1.33 3.44
N CYS A 120 17.30 2.40 3.77
CA CYS A 120 17.83 2.62 5.11
C CYS A 120 16.73 3.17 6.02
N ILE A 121 16.39 2.43 7.07
CA ILE A 121 15.44 2.84 8.12
C ILE A 121 16.17 3.46 9.32
N GLU A 122 17.39 3.00 9.59
CA GLU A 122 18.29 3.50 10.62
C GLU A 122 19.70 3.04 10.28
N PHE A 123 20.70 3.91 10.40
CA PHE A 123 22.11 3.56 10.13
C PHE A 123 22.97 3.64 11.40
N ASN A 124 22.41 4.18 12.49
CA ASN A 124 23.13 4.28 13.76
C ASN A 124 22.94 2.99 14.56
N ASP A 125 24.01 2.20 14.69
CA ASP A 125 24.04 0.94 15.45
C ASP A 125 23.46 1.08 16.87
N ARG A 126 23.69 2.23 17.52
CA ARG A 126 23.18 2.48 18.88
C ARG A 126 21.66 2.68 18.90
N ALA A 127 21.08 3.15 17.81
CA ALA A 127 19.65 3.39 17.71
C ALA A 127 18.88 2.14 17.22
N LEU A 128 19.55 1.17 16.59
CA LEU A 128 18.93 -0.09 16.15
C LEU A 128 18.29 -0.86 17.31
N CYS A 129 18.83 -0.77 18.53
CA CYS A 129 18.26 -1.43 19.71
C CYS A 129 16.92 -0.81 20.18
N GLU A 130 16.55 0.37 19.68
CA GLU A 130 15.25 1.00 19.96
C GLU A 130 14.13 0.57 18.98
N TYR A 131 14.52 -0.09 17.88
CA TYR A 131 13.62 -0.72 16.92
C TYR A 131 13.33 -2.17 17.31
N ASN A 132 12.44 -2.83 16.56
CA ASN A 132 12.23 -4.26 16.70
C ASN A 132 13.44 -5.07 16.22
N GLU A 133 13.48 -6.34 16.62
CA GLU A 133 14.56 -7.28 16.30
C GLU A 133 14.85 -7.38 14.79
N VAL A 134 13.83 -7.30 13.93
CA VAL A 134 14.00 -7.36 12.48
C VAL A 134 14.91 -6.24 11.98
N ILE A 135 14.64 -4.98 12.34
CA ILE A 135 15.48 -3.88 11.86
C ILE A 135 16.95 -4.08 12.28
N SER A 136 17.21 -4.55 13.50
CA SER A 136 18.57 -4.89 13.91
C SER A 136 19.18 -6.06 13.12
N THR A 137 18.39 -7.11 12.84
CA THR A 137 18.82 -8.29 12.08
C THR A 137 19.16 -7.94 10.63
N LEU A 138 18.43 -6.97 10.06
CA LEU A 138 18.65 -6.47 8.71
C LEU A 138 19.66 -5.32 8.66
N ASN A 139 20.43 -5.08 9.74
CA ASN A 139 21.39 -3.99 9.87
C ASN A 139 20.82 -2.60 9.58
N GLY A 140 19.54 -2.38 9.88
CA GLY A 140 18.87 -1.10 9.65
C GLY A 140 18.28 -0.92 8.26
N HIS A 141 18.34 -1.95 7.41
CA HIS A 141 17.89 -1.90 6.02
C HIS A 141 16.65 -2.75 5.78
N ILE A 142 15.84 -2.37 4.80
CA ILE A 142 14.77 -3.20 4.25
C ILE A 142 14.85 -3.20 2.73
N LYS A 143 14.24 -4.21 2.10
CA LYS A 143 14.04 -4.22 0.64
C LYS A 143 12.62 -3.78 0.31
N ALA A 144 12.46 -3.17 -0.87
CA ALA A 144 11.15 -2.80 -1.39
C ALA A 144 11.08 -2.98 -2.92
N PHE A 145 9.92 -3.40 -3.43
CA PHE A 145 9.62 -3.38 -4.85
C PHE A 145 9.71 -1.96 -5.38
N SER A 146 10.36 -1.75 -6.53
CA SER A 146 10.50 -0.42 -7.09
C SER A 146 9.81 -0.33 -8.44
N THR A 147 8.81 0.54 -8.53
CA THR A 147 8.19 0.82 -9.81
C THR A 147 9.16 1.65 -10.63
N PRO A 148 9.41 1.37 -11.93
CA PRO A 148 10.23 2.22 -12.79
C PRO A 148 9.64 3.65 -12.89
N GLU A 149 10.46 4.61 -13.33
CA GLU A 149 9.92 5.94 -13.67
C GLU A 149 9.07 5.83 -14.93
N ILE A 150 7.85 6.37 -14.89
CA ILE A 150 6.91 6.37 -16.00
C ILE A 150 6.92 7.76 -16.62
N LYS A 151 7.14 7.80 -17.93
CA LYS A 151 7.06 9.01 -18.75
C LYS A 151 5.94 8.85 -19.76
N ALA A 152 5.16 9.91 -19.93
CA ALA A 152 4.07 9.95 -20.88
C ALA A 152 4.61 9.75 -22.30
N ASN A 153 3.81 9.11 -23.15
CA ASN A 153 4.12 9.05 -24.57
C ASN A 153 3.99 10.43 -25.21
N SER A 154 4.76 10.67 -26.27
CA SER A 154 4.53 11.82 -27.14
C SER A 154 3.09 11.79 -27.63
N LEU A 155 2.38 12.92 -27.50
CA LEU A 155 0.99 13.08 -27.97
C LEU A 155 0.84 12.88 -29.50
N SER A 156 1.94 12.79 -30.24
CA SER A 156 1.93 12.49 -31.68
C SER A 156 1.45 11.06 -31.93
N GLY A 157 0.20 10.90 -32.37
CA GLY A 157 -0.38 9.61 -32.75
C GLY A 157 -1.17 8.91 -31.65
N THR A 158 -1.47 9.58 -30.53
CA THR A 158 -2.27 8.97 -29.45
C THR A 158 -3.72 8.78 -29.90
N LYS A 159 -4.23 7.57 -29.70
CA LYS A 159 -5.61 7.21 -30.00
C LYS A 159 -6.54 7.91 -29.02
N LYS A 160 -7.62 8.50 -29.53
CA LYS A 160 -8.71 9.01 -28.68
C LYS A 160 -9.56 7.85 -28.21
N ILE A 161 -9.84 7.82 -26.92
CA ILE A 161 -10.70 6.84 -26.26
C ILE A 161 -11.98 7.59 -25.86
N SER A 162 -13.10 7.24 -26.50
CA SER A 162 -14.42 7.75 -26.09
C SER A 162 -14.90 6.94 -24.90
N LEU A 163 -15.34 7.65 -23.86
CA LEU A 163 -15.98 7.03 -22.70
C LEU A 163 -17.49 6.93 -22.94
N ASP A 164 -18.15 6.05 -22.20
CA ASP A 164 -19.61 5.91 -22.23
C ASP A 164 -20.29 7.00 -21.39
N GLU A 165 -21.62 7.09 -21.45
CA GLU A 165 -22.39 8.14 -20.76
C GLU A 165 -22.36 8.07 -19.23
N ASN A 166 -21.95 6.94 -18.66
CA ASN A 166 -21.85 6.70 -17.22
C ASN A 166 -20.39 6.76 -16.73
N THR A 167 -19.46 7.16 -17.60
CA THR A 167 -18.04 7.26 -17.30
C THR A 167 -17.48 8.63 -17.68
N PHE A 168 -16.44 9.04 -16.97
CA PHE A 168 -15.68 10.23 -17.33
C PHE A 168 -14.22 10.13 -16.88
N GLY A 169 -13.37 10.90 -17.53
CA GLY A 169 -11.96 11.04 -17.22
C GLY A 169 -11.69 12.16 -16.23
N LEU A 170 -10.82 11.91 -15.25
CA LEU A 170 -10.27 12.92 -14.35
C LEU A 170 -8.74 12.85 -14.39
N THR A 171 -8.09 13.84 -14.98
CA THR A 171 -6.63 14.00 -14.89
C THR A 171 -6.27 14.94 -13.76
N VAL A 172 -5.37 14.55 -12.87
CA VAL A 172 -4.87 15.36 -11.76
C VAL A 172 -3.34 15.35 -11.72
N GLN A 173 -2.74 16.47 -11.36
CA GLN A 173 -1.35 16.51 -10.94
C GLN A 173 -1.27 16.67 -9.43
N LEU A 174 -0.66 15.68 -8.82
CA LEU A 174 -0.37 15.64 -7.39
C LEU A 174 1.05 16.12 -7.16
N LYS A 175 1.21 17.01 -6.19
CA LYS A 175 2.51 17.41 -5.65
C LYS A 175 2.74 16.78 -4.30
N ASN A 176 3.97 16.32 -4.05
CA ASN A 176 4.36 15.72 -2.77
C ASN A 176 3.44 14.57 -2.30
N ALA A 177 2.95 13.77 -3.24
CA ALA A 177 2.16 12.57 -2.94
C ALA A 177 3.04 11.50 -2.30
N ASN A 178 2.49 10.74 -1.35
CA ASN A 178 3.19 9.59 -0.78
C ASN A 178 3.24 8.47 -1.84
N LEU A 179 4.46 8.13 -2.26
CA LEU A 179 4.74 7.08 -3.25
C LEU A 179 5.28 5.80 -2.58
N SER A 180 5.04 5.65 -1.28
CA SER A 180 5.48 4.51 -0.47
C SER A 180 4.26 3.67 -0.09
N SER A 181 4.12 2.52 -0.71
CA SER A 181 3.05 1.55 -0.46
C SER A 181 3.38 0.74 0.80
N ASN A 182 3.29 1.40 1.95
CA ASN A 182 3.74 0.89 3.27
C ASN A 182 5.22 0.46 3.31
N MET A 183 6.07 1.00 2.42
CA MET A 183 7.49 0.64 2.28
C MET A 183 7.79 -0.80 1.83
N ILE A 184 6.77 -1.64 1.55
CA ILE A 184 7.00 -2.90 0.81
C ILE A 184 7.26 -2.63 -0.67
N ALA A 185 6.67 -1.54 -1.20
CA ALA A 185 6.83 -1.11 -2.57
C ALA A 185 6.88 0.43 -2.64
N VAL A 186 7.57 0.95 -3.64
CA VAL A 186 7.78 2.38 -3.85
C VAL A 186 7.63 2.79 -5.31
N GLY A 187 7.38 4.07 -5.52
CA GLY A 187 7.31 4.71 -6.84
C GLY A 187 5.88 4.98 -7.31
N LEU A 188 4.87 4.40 -6.64
CA LEU A 188 3.45 4.67 -6.88
C LEU A 188 2.71 4.87 -5.54
N PRO A 189 1.64 5.68 -5.52
CA PRO A 189 0.72 5.69 -4.38
C PRO A 189 0.10 4.31 -4.17
N SER A 190 -0.25 3.98 -2.92
CA SER A 190 -1.01 2.76 -2.67
C SER A 190 -2.40 2.83 -3.27
N ILE A 191 -2.92 1.69 -3.76
CA ILE A 191 -4.31 1.59 -4.23
C ILE A 191 -5.27 1.98 -3.10
N THR A 192 -4.98 1.58 -1.85
CA THR A 192 -5.77 1.99 -0.68
C THR A 192 -5.83 3.50 -0.47
N ALA A 193 -4.76 4.24 -0.80
CA ALA A 193 -4.74 5.69 -0.64
C ALA A 193 -5.54 6.41 -1.74
N ILE A 194 -5.53 5.88 -2.97
CA ILE A 194 -6.39 6.33 -4.06
C ILE A 194 -7.85 5.98 -3.76
N ALA A 195 -8.11 4.75 -3.33
CA ALA A 195 -9.42 4.29 -2.93
C ALA A 195 -10.00 5.12 -1.77
N GLY A 196 -9.17 5.53 -0.81
CA GLY A 196 -9.59 6.42 0.28
C GLY A 196 -10.13 7.77 -0.21
N PHE A 197 -9.65 8.28 -1.35
CA PHE A 197 -10.23 9.47 -1.99
C PHE A 197 -11.62 9.18 -2.56
N PHE A 198 -11.84 8.04 -3.22
CA PHE A 198 -13.15 7.65 -3.72
C PHE A 198 -14.15 7.34 -2.59
N MET A 199 -13.69 6.75 -1.49
CA MET A 199 -14.50 6.60 -0.27
C MET A 199 -14.88 7.95 0.33
N PHE A 200 -13.95 8.92 0.34
CA PHE A 200 -14.25 10.27 0.80
C PHE A 200 -15.31 10.95 -0.07
N ILE A 201 -15.22 10.79 -1.39
CA ILE A 201 -16.26 11.23 -2.33
C ILE A 201 -17.60 10.57 -2.01
N GLU A 202 -17.62 9.24 -1.87
CA GLU A 202 -18.82 8.48 -1.57
C GLU A 202 -19.49 8.98 -0.29
N HIS A 203 -18.72 9.20 0.78
CA HIS A 203 -19.23 9.76 2.03
C HIS A 203 -19.76 11.19 1.88
N ARG A 204 -19.19 12.01 1.00
CA ARG A 204 -19.60 13.42 0.81
C ARG A 204 -20.79 13.59 -0.11
N THR A 205 -20.95 12.71 -1.08
CA THR A 205 -21.92 12.85 -2.18
C THR A 205 -22.99 11.78 -2.18
N GLY A 206 -22.78 10.66 -1.49
CA GLY A 206 -23.61 9.45 -1.58
C GLY A 206 -23.38 8.64 -2.85
N ILE A 207 -22.46 9.06 -3.74
CA ILE A 207 -22.23 8.45 -5.04
C ILE A 207 -21.09 7.42 -4.92
N LYS A 208 -21.41 6.15 -5.19
CA LYS A 208 -20.41 5.08 -5.30
C LYS A 208 -19.80 5.11 -6.71
N ALA A 209 -18.48 5.08 -6.79
CA ALA A 209 -17.77 5.10 -8.06
C ALA A 209 -16.70 4.00 -8.12
N ASP A 210 -16.68 3.27 -9.22
CA ASP A 210 -15.54 2.44 -9.59
C ASP A 210 -14.51 3.31 -10.32
N PHE A 211 -13.24 2.93 -10.24
CA PHE A 211 -12.18 3.73 -10.84
C PHE A 211 -11.10 2.87 -11.51
N ALA A 212 -10.66 3.29 -12.69
CA ALA A 212 -9.40 2.83 -13.28
C ALA A 212 -8.30 3.85 -13.04
N ILE A 213 -7.05 3.40 -12.94
CA ILE A 213 -5.90 4.26 -12.67
C ILE A 213 -4.92 4.21 -13.84
N GLY A 214 -4.72 5.36 -14.48
CA GLY A 214 -3.68 5.61 -15.47
C GLY A 214 -2.61 6.54 -14.89
N ILE A 215 -1.35 6.27 -15.20
CA ILE A 215 -0.21 7.08 -14.80
C ILE A 215 0.40 7.71 -16.05
N LYS A 216 0.47 9.04 -16.09
CA LYS A 216 1.08 9.76 -17.22
C LYS A 216 2.55 10.01 -16.96
N ASN A 217 2.85 10.70 -15.87
CA ASN A 217 4.21 11.10 -15.50
C ASN A 217 4.45 10.86 -14.02
N THR A 218 5.62 10.31 -13.70
CA THR A 218 6.11 10.24 -12.32
C THR A 218 7.43 10.97 -12.22
N ILE A 219 7.51 12.01 -11.38
CA ILE A 219 8.77 12.60 -10.97
C ILE A 219 8.98 12.18 -9.52
N LYS A 220 9.89 11.22 -9.32
CA LYS A 220 10.24 10.77 -7.98
C LYS A 220 11.10 11.84 -7.35
N ASN A 221 10.54 12.56 -6.37
CA ASN A 221 11.33 13.48 -5.59
C ASN A 221 12.15 12.73 -4.55
N THR A 222 13.21 13.39 -4.10
CA THR A 222 14.20 12.90 -3.15
C THR A 222 13.55 12.39 -1.86
N VAL A 223 14.19 11.39 -1.26
CA VAL A 223 13.96 10.88 0.10
C VAL A 223 13.48 11.99 1.04
N VAL A 224 12.26 11.85 1.57
CA VAL A 224 11.75 12.75 2.61
C VAL A 224 12.29 12.28 3.94
N GLU A 225 13.32 12.94 4.44
CA GLU A 225 13.80 12.72 5.80
C GLU A 225 12.72 13.23 6.78
N MET A 226 12.03 12.32 7.46
CA MET A 226 11.12 12.69 8.56
C MET A 226 11.94 13.19 9.76
N TYR A 227 12.37 14.45 9.74
CA TYR A 227 13.06 15.06 10.86
C TYR A 227 12.14 15.12 12.08
N GLY A 228 12.62 14.63 13.23
CA GLY A 228 12.09 15.09 14.50
C GLY A 228 12.40 16.57 14.65
N ASN A 229 11.48 17.35 15.22
CA ASN A 229 11.74 18.75 15.58
C ASN A 229 13.13 18.88 16.22
N ARG A 230 13.97 19.77 15.67
CA ARG A 230 15.22 20.20 16.30
C ARG A 230 14.85 20.87 17.63
N SER A 231 14.87 20.13 18.73
CA SER A 231 14.96 20.74 20.05
C SER A 231 16.40 21.23 20.22
N SER A 232 16.66 22.47 19.81
CA SER A 232 17.91 23.15 20.13
C SER A 232 17.93 23.51 21.62
N LEU A 233 18.22 22.53 22.47
CA LEU A 233 18.68 22.82 23.83
C LEU A 233 20.09 23.41 23.73
N ARG A 234 20.23 24.68 24.13
CA ARG A 234 21.51 25.40 24.17
C ARG A 234 22.56 24.55 24.90
N GLY A 235 23.59 24.09 24.18
CA GLY A 235 24.78 23.46 24.77
C GLY A 235 25.09 22.03 24.37
N PHE A 236 24.20 21.30 23.69
CA PHE A 236 24.49 19.95 23.16
C PHE A 236 24.55 19.95 21.64
N ARG A 237 25.52 19.22 21.07
CA ARG A 237 25.60 18.96 19.61
C ARG A 237 24.25 18.44 19.14
N SER A 238 23.68 19.09 18.13
CA SER A 238 22.47 18.62 17.47
C SER A 238 22.75 17.29 16.80
N PHE A 239 22.31 16.17 17.38
CA PHE A 239 22.23 14.92 16.66
C PHE A 239 21.07 15.01 15.68
N ILE A 240 21.34 14.78 14.39
CA ILE A 240 20.28 14.61 13.39
C ILE A 240 19.63 13.28 13.72
N ASP A 241 18.52 13.39 14.43
CA ASP A 241 17.78 12.24 14.91
C ASP A 241 16.63 11.97 13.94
N LYS A 242 16.70 10.79 13.30
CA LYS A 242 15.69 10.14 12.44
C LYS A 242 15.91 10.33 10.94
N ARG A 243 16.00 9.19 10.25
CA ARG A 243 15.86 9.09 8.80
C ARG A 243 15.04 7.84 8.49
N VAL A 244 13.74 8.03 8.26
CA VAL A 244 12.92 7.01 7.61
C VAL A 244 12.78 7.47 6.19
N ASP A 245 13.35 6.73 5.25
CA ASP A 245 13.35 7.09 3.83
C ASP A 245 11.96 6.88 3.20
N GLN A 246 10.98 7.71 3.57
CA GLN A 246 9.72 7.77 2.86
C GLN A 246 9.95 8.46 1.50
N ARG A 247 9.43 7.87 0.43
CA ARG A 247 9.45 8.49 -0.90
C ARG A 247 8.16 9.23 -1.14
N ASN A 248 8.26 10.55 -1.25
CA ASN A 248 7.21 11.37 -1.85
C ASN A 248 7.64 11.81 -3.25
N GLY A 249 6.68 12.19 -4.07
CA GLY A 249 6.98 12.69 -5.40
C GLY A 249 5.81 13.41 -6.03
N ASP A 250 6.07 13.91 -7.23
CA ASP A 250 5.07 14.54 -8.05
C ASP A 250 4.59 13.52 -9.08
N ILE A 251 3.29 13.37 -9.22
CA ILE A 251 2.69 12.37 -10.10
C ILE A 251 1.48 12.95 -10.81
N GLU A 252 1.37 12.64 -12.09
CA GLU A 252 0.19 12.92 -12.90
C GLU A 252 -0.61 11.64 -13.08
N LEU A 253 -1.82 11.64 -12.54
CA LEU A 253 -2.75 10.52 -12.59
C LEU A 253 -3.93 10.86 -13.48
N THR A 254 -4.40 9.86 -14.22
CA THR A 254 -5.67 9.89 -14.95
C THR A 254 -6.56 8.81 -14.40
N PHE A 255 -7.76 9.17 -13.97
CA PHE A 255 -8.77 8.22 -13.56
C PHE A 255 -9.83 8.08 -14.65
N ILE A 256 -10.30 6.85 -14.88
CA ILE A 256 -11.61 6.63 -15.51
C ILE A 256 -12.55 6.33 -14.37
N ILE A 257 -13.55 7.18 -14.18
CA ILE A 257 -14.51 7.08 -13.09
C ILE A 257 -15.82 6.59 -13.68
N ARG A 258 -16.37 5.50 -13.13
CA ARG A 258 -17.65 4.90 -13.54
C ARG A 258 -18.68 5.03 -12.43
N CYS A 259 -19.82 5.61 -12.74
CA CYS A 259 -20.97 5.73 -11.85
C CYS A 259 -22.11 4.82 -12.31
N ASN A 260 -23.20 4.74 -11.53
CA ASN A 260 -24.36 3.91 -11.87
C ASN A 260 -25.33 4.61 -12.84
N SER A 261 -25.28 5.93 -12.92
CA SER A 261 -26.17 6.71 -13.80
C SER A 261 -25.51 7.99 -14.30
N THR A 262 -26.05 8.53 -15.40
CA THR A 262 -25.63 9.81 -15.98
C THR A 262 -25.85 10.98 -15.02
N GLU A 263 -26.90 10.93 -14.19
CA GLU A 263 -27.16 11.94 -13.16
C GLU A 263 -26.06 11.95 -12.09
N GLU A 264 -25.63 10.78 -11.62
CA GLU A 264 -24.49 10.64 -10.71
C GLU A 264 -23.21 11.19 -11.34
N VAL A 265 -22.97 10.95 -12.63
CA VAL A 265 -21.82 11.53 -13.35
C VAL A 265 -21.86 13.06 -13.31
N ILE A 266 -23.01 13.67 -13.61
CA ILE A 266 -23.16 15.14 -13.61
C ILE A 266 -22.89 15.70 -12.21
N ASN A 267 -23.51 15.10 -11.18
CA ASN A 267 -23.37 15.53 -9.79
C ASN A 267 -21.92 15.39 -9.30
N LEU A 268 -21.27 14.27 -9.62
CA LEU A 268 -19.89 14.02 -9.21
C LEU A 268 -18.91 14.95 -9.92
N LYS A 269 -19.07 15.20 -11.22
CA LYS A 269 -18.26 16.18 -11.96
C LYS A 269 -18.35 17.57 -11.34
N SER A 270 -19.56 18.02 -11.00
CA SER A 270 -19.79 19.30 -10.35
C SER A 270 -19.09 19.37 -8.98
N TRP A 271 -19.22 18.34 -8.16
CA TRP A 271 -18.55 18.29 -6.85
C TRP A 271 -17.03 18.33 -6.98
N ILE A 272 -16.45 17.53 -7.89
CA ILE A 272 -15.00 17.49 -8.12
C ILE A 272 -14.50 18.85 -8.58
N GLN A 273 -15.22 19.55 -9.44
CA GLN A 273 -14.84 20.90 -9.90
C GLN A 273 -14.83 21.90 -8.74
N SER A 274 -15.87 21.90 -7.91
CA SER A 274 -16.06 22.91 -6.86
C SER A 274 -15.25 22.68 -5.57
N ASN A 275 -14.67 21.50 -5.36
CA ASN A 275 -14.00 21.16 -4.10
C ASN A 275 -12.50 20.92 -4.27
N ASP A 276 -11.73 21.38 -3.29
CA ASP A 276 -10.31 21.00 -3.15
C ASP A 276 -10.20 19.70 -2.36
N PHE A 277 -9.27 18.85 -2.76
CA PHE A 277 -9.03 17.56 -2.13
C PHE A 277 -7.58 17.13 -2.28
N LYS A 278 -7.19 16.14 -1.47
CA LYS A 278 -5.87 15.51 -1.51
C LYS A 278 -6.01 14.06 -1.95
N ILE A 279 -4.98 13.54 -2.61
CA ILE A 279 -4.89 12.12 -2.97
C ILE A 279 -3.53 11.60 -2.49
N ALA A 280 -3.54 10.50 -1.73
CA ALA A 280 -2.34 9.93 -1.11
C ALA A 280 -1.47 10.94 -0.34
N GLY A 281 -2.11 11.91 0.33
CA GLY A 281 -1.44 12.99 1.06
C GLY A 281 -0.88 14.12 0.20
N GLY A 282 -0.86 13.96 -1.12
CA GLY A 282 -0.41 14.99 -2.07
C GLY A 282 -1.49 16.01 -2.38
N ASP A 283 -1.05 17.24 -2.63
CA ASP A 283 -1.92 18.36 -3.00
C ASP A 283 -2.23 18.31 -4.50
N VAL A 284 -3.51 18.45 -4.84
CA VAL A 284 -3.97 18.51 -6.24
C VAL A 284 -3.72 19.92 -6.76
N HIS A 285 -2.70 20.09 -7.62
CA HIS A 285 -2.34 21.38 -8.20
C HIS A 285 -3.22 21.77 -9.39
N TYR A 286 -3.57 20.78 -10.22
CA TYR A 286 -4.55 20.96 -11.27
C TYR A 286 -5.41 19.70 -11.38
N LYS A 287 -6.64 19.90 -11.86
CA LYS A 287 -7.59 18.83 -12.19
C LYS A 287 -8.31 19.17 -13.49
N VAL A 288 -8.44 18.20 -14.38
CA VAL A 288 -9.13 18.33 -15.68
C VAL A 288 -10.13 17.20 -15.80
N ILE A 289 -11.39 17.54 -16.04
CA ILE A 289 -12.47 16.59 -16.32
C ILE A 289 -12.66 16.53 -17.83
N SER A 290 -12.76 15.33 -18.38
CA SER A 290 -12.96 15.12 -19.83
C SER A 290 -13.82 13.88 -20.09
N ASP A 291 -14.63 13.93 -21.15
CA ASP A 291 -15.37 12.76 -21.67
C ASP A 291 -14.57 11.95 -22.70
N VAL A 292 -13.40 12.48 -23.09
CA VAL A 292 -12.48 11.85 -24.02
C VAL A 292 -11.11 11.76 -23.37
N LEU A 293 -10.51 10.57 -23.43
CA LEU A 293 -9.14 10.35 -22.99
C LEU A 293 -8.21 10.11 -24.17
N TYR A 294 -6.92 10.31 -23.91
CA TYR A 294 -5.87 9.98 -24.85
C TYR A 294 -5.14 8.75 -24.34
N ASP A 295 -4.69 7.92 -25.28
CA ASP A 295 -3.89 6.73 -24.99
C ASP A 295 -2.42 7.11 -24.69
N ASP A 296 -2.22 7.87 -23.61
CA ASP A 296 -0.93 8.43 -23.18
C ASP A 296 -0.52 8.00 -21.76
N CYS A 297 -1.28 7.08 -21.17
CA CYS A 297 -1.11 6.59 -19.80
C CYS A 297 -0.52 5.17 -19.77
N CYS A 298 0.16 4.83 -18.68
CA CYS A 298 0.35 3.45 -18.25
C CYS A 298 -0.74 3.10 -17.23
N TRP A 299 -1.61 2.16 -17.57
CA TRP A 299 -2.74 1.74 -16.75
C TRP A 299 -2.34 0.68 -15.74
N ILE A 300 -2.89 0.78 -14.53
CA ILE A 300 -2.65 -0.15 -13.43
C ILE A 300 -3.73 -1.22 -13.41
N TYR A 301 -3.30 -2.47 -13.46
CA TYR A 301 -4.13 -3.65 -13.35
C TYR A 301 -3.71 -4.50 -12.16
N GLU A 302 -4.66 -5.26 -11.62
CA GLU A 302 -4.35 -6.34 -10.69
C GLU A 302 -3.92 -7.59 -11.48
N ALA A 303 -2.84 -8.23 -11.05
CA ALA A 303 -2.36 -9.45 -11.68
C ALA A 303 -3.20 -10.66 -11.22
N ASP A 304 -4.17 -11.07 -12.03
CA ASP A 304 -4.93 -12.29 -11.79
C ASP A 304 -4.08 -13.55 -12.05
N PRO A 305 -4.43 -14.73 -11.48
CA PRO A 305 -3.66 -15.96 -11.66
C PRO A 305 -3.46 -16.38 -13.11
N ALA A 306 -4.44 -16.16 -13.99
CA ALA A 306 -4.34 -16.55 -15.40
C ALA A 306 -3.35 -15.64 -16.13
N THR A 307 -3.43 -14.33 -15.89
CA THR A 307 -2.49 -13.32 -16.41
C THR A 307 -1.06 -13.62 -15.93
N VAL A 308 -0.88 -13.95 -14.66
CA VAL A 308 0.43 -14.33 -14.09
C VAL A 308 0.99 -15.57 -14.77
N GLN A 309 0.19 -16.63 -14.92
CA GLN A 309 0.64 -17.88 -15.56
C GLN A 309 1.00 -17.69 -17.04
N GLU A 310 0.19 -16.92 -17.77
CA GLU A 310 0.46 -16.58 -19.16
C GLU A 310 1.78 -15.81 -19.30
N ASP A 311 2.00 -14.79 -18.47
CA ASP A 311 3.22 -14.00 -18.53
C ASP A 311 4.47 -14.77 -18.08
N ILE A 312 4.36 -15.63 -17.07
CA ILE A 312 5.45 -16.53 -16.67
C ILE A 312 5.85 -17.41 -17.84
N LYS A 313 4.87 -17.99 -18.55
CA LYS A 313 5.11 -18.83 -19.74
C LYS A 313 5.73 -18.02 -20.88
N ASN A 314 5.20 -16.84 -21.17
CA ASN A 314 5.68 -15.97 -22.25
C ASN A 314 7.10 -15.43 -22.00
N ARG A 315 7.50 -15.35 -20.73
CA ARG A 315 8.86 -14.96 -20.29
C ARG A 315 9.82 -16.14 -20.17
N GLU A 316 9.37 -17.35 -20.54
CA GLU A 316 10.17 -18.58 -20.49
C GLU A 316 10.75 -18.86 -19.09
N ILE A 317 10.01 -18.49 -18.04
CA ILE A 317 10.43 -18.73 -16.66
C ILE A 317 10.22 -20.21 -16.34
N THR A 318 11.31 -20.98 -16.30
CA THR A 318 11.28 -22.42 -16.04
C THR A 318 11.41 -22.79 -14.56
N GLU A 319 11.96 -21.89 -13.76
CA GLU A 319 12.25 -22.13 -12.34
C GLU A 319 11.25 -21.39 -11.44
N ILE A 320 10.23 -22.12 -11.00
CA ILE A 320 9.30 -21.67 -9.96
C ILE A 320 9.53 -22.56 -8.74
N PRO A 321 9.70 -21.99 -7.54
CA PRO A 321 9.83 -22.78 -6.32
C PRO A 321 8.66 -23.76 -6.15
N LEU A 322 8.94 -24.99 -5.75
CA LEU A 322 7.92 -26.05 -5.60
C LEU A 322 6.75 -25.64 -4.68
N ASN A 323 7.04 -24.81 -3.68
CA ASN A 323 6.07 -24.28 -2.71
C ASN A 323 5.92 -22.76 -2.84
N ALA A 324 5.99 -22.23 -4.06
CA ALA A 324 5.89 -20.80 -4.31
C ALA A 324 4.60 -20.20 -3.73
N ASP A 325 4.76 -19.15 -2.93
CA ASP A 325 3.67 -18.34 -2.40
C ASP A 325 3.52 -17.01 -3.16
N ALA A 326 2.56 -16.18 -2.73
CA ALA A 326 2.28 -14.89 -3.37
C ALA A 326 3.52 -13.96 -3.45
N LEU A 327 4.41 -14.01 -2.47
CA LEU A 327 5.62 -13.19 -2.45
C LEU A 327 6.66 -13.73 -3.45
N ASP A 328 6.77 -15.05 -3.59
CA ASP A 328 7.64 -15.67 -4.60
C ASP A 328 7.21 -15.27 -6.02
N TYR A 329 5.90 -15.34 -6.32
CA TYR A 329 5.38 -14.88 -7.61
C TYR A 329 5.65 -13.40 -7.86
N ALA A 330 5.47 -12.55 -6.84
CA ALA A 330 5.77 -11.13 -6.94
C ALA A 330 7.25 -10.87 -7.26
N LEU A 331 8.17 -11.58 -6.60
CA LEU A 331 9.61 -11.48 -6.83
C LEU A 331 9.98 -11.94 -8.25
N ILE A 332 9.48 -13.08 -8.70
CA ILE A 332 9.75 -13.64 -10.02
C ILE A 332 9.30 -12.68 -11.14
N LEU A 333 8.06 -12.19 -11.04
CA LEU A 333 7.50 -11.27 -12.04
C LEU A 333 8.21 -9.91 -12.03
N HIS A 334 8.55 -9.40 -10.84
CA HIS A 334 9.29 -8.16 -10.71
C HIS A 334 10.69 -8.28 -11.32
N ARG A 335 11.38 -9.38 -11.02
CA ARG A 335 12.73 -9.63 -11.53
C ARG A 335 12.78 -9.73 -13.03
N THR A 336 11.68 -10.10 -13.69
CA THR A 336 11.62 -10.23 -15.15
C THR A 336 11.17 -8.95 -15.86
N ASN A 337 11.04 -7.83 -15.17
CA ASN A 337 10.67 -6.54 -15.78
C ASN A 337 11.68 -6.01 -16.83
N TYR A 338 12.91 -6.49 -16.83
CA TYR A 338 13.90 -6.16 -17.86
C TYR A 338 13.60 -6.81 -19.21
N ILE A 339 12.82 -7.90 -19.22
CA ILE A 339 12.33 -8.52 -20.44
C ILE A 339 11.37 -7.52 -21.09
N ASP A 340 11.51 -7.32 -22.40
CA ASP A 340 10.68 -6.39 -23.17
C ASP A 340 9.26 -6.94 -23.32
N SER A 341 8.50 -6.81 -22.24
CA SER A 341 7.09 -7.15 -22.14
C SER A 341 6.28 -5.88 -21.95
N ASP A 342 5.06 -5.91 -22.51
CA ASP A 342 4.06 -4.85 -22.34
C ASP A 342 3.70 -4.62 -20.86
N ASN A 343 3.81 -5.67 -20.04
CA ASN A 343 3.52 -5.66 -18.61
C ASN A 343 4.76 -5.38 -17.77
N LYS A 344 4.72 -4.37 -16.90
CA LYS A 344 5.73 -4.14 -15.86
C LYS A 344 5.13 -4.37 -14.47
N TYR A 345 5.65 -5.35 -13.74
CA TYR A 345 5.13 -5.83 -12.47
C TYR A 345 5.72 -5.12 -11.26
N THR A 346 4.87 -4.82 -10.28
CA THR A 346 5.25 -4.31 -8.97
C THR A 346 4.20 -4.75 -7.94
N VAL A 347 4.32 -4.29 -6.71
CA VAL A 347 3.37 -4.58 -5.63
C VAL A 347 2.73 -3.28 -5.16
N SER A 348 1.47 -3.34 -4.74
CA SER A 348 0.81 -2.20 -4.10
C SER A 348 -0.15 -2.65 -3.00
N ALA A 349 -0.21 -1.88 -1.92
CA ALA A 349 -1.19 -2.07 -0.87
C ALA A 349 -2.58 -1.81 -1.44
N ASN A 350 -3.42 -2.84 -1.42
CA ASN A 350 -4.77 -2.83 -1.98
C ASN A 350 -5.85 -3.14 -0.93
N GLY A 351 -5.48 -3.35 0.35
CA GLY A 351 -6.46 -3.55 1.40
C GLY A 351 -5.90 -3.65 2.80
N TYR A 352 -6.79 -4.02 3.71
CA TYR A 352 -6.57 -4.20 5.14
C TYR A 352 -7.27 -5.48 5.61
N ALA A 353 -6.54 -6.34 6.32
CA ALA A 353 -7.04 -7.56 6.91
C ALA A 353 -7.08 -7.42 8.43
N PHE A 354 -8.25 -7.57 9.05
CA PHE A 354 -8.44 -7.32 10.47
C PHE A 354 -7.71 -8.36 11.32
N LEU A 355 -7.03 -7.86 12.36
CA LEU A 355 -6.28 -8.64 13.34
C LEU A 355 -7.12 -9.00 14.58
N GLY A 356 -8.38 -8.56 14.60
CA GLY A 356 -9.37 -8.80 15.64
C GLY A 356 -10.74 -8.30 15.20
N SER A 357 -11.74 -8.46 16.06
CA SER A 357 -13.06 -7.86 15.81
C SER A 357 -13.01 -6.34 16.05
N PRO A 358 -13.81 -5.53 15.33
CA PRO A 358 -13.99 -4.14 15.69
C PRO A 358 -14.56 -4.01 17.11
N GLU A 359 -13.96 -3.15 17.92
CA GLU A 359 -14.36 -2.88 19.30
C GLU A 359 -14.49 -1.36 19.52
N PHE A 360 -15.30 -0.95 20.49
CA PHE A 360 -15.41 0.47 20.83
C PHE A 360 -14.08 0.98 21.40
N ASP A 361 -13.60 2.11 20.90
CA ASP A 361 -12.43 2.83 21.42
C ASP A 361 -12.71 4.34 21.54
N PRO A 362 -12.50 4.96 22.73
CA PRO A 362 -12.80 6.38 22.93
C PRO A 362 -11.88 7.30 22.13
N TYR A 363 -10.78 6.79 21.59
CA TYR A 363 -9.85 7.51 20.72
C TYR A 363 -10.00 7.12 19.24
N SER A 364 -11.02 6.33 18.91
CA SER A 364 -11.38 6.05 17.52
C SER A 364 -11.75 7.35 16.77
N ARG A 365 -11.27 7.48 15.54
CA ARG A 365 -11.66 8.57 14.62
C ARG A 365 -12.94 8.28 13.83
N ALA A 366 -13.55 7.11 14.00
CA ALA A 366 -14.81 6.77 13.35
C ALA A 366 -16.00 7.37 14.13
N HIS A 367 -17.07 7.70 13.41
CA HIS A 367 -18.27 8.29 14.03
C HIS A 367 -18.94 7.33 15.03
N SER A 368 -18.89 6.03 14.74
CA SER A 368 -19.42 4.97 15.60
C SER A 368 -18.62 4.75 16.90
N GLY A 369 -17.41 5.32 17.00
CA GLY A 369 -16.43 4.99 18.04
C GLY A 369 -15.78 3.61 17.88
N MET A 370 -16.11 2.85 16.82
CA MET A 370 -15.53 1.52 16.60
C MET A 370 -14.12 1.62 16.00
N HIS A 371 -13.23 0.75 16.45
CA HIS A 371 -11.84 0.68 16.02
C HIS A 371 -11.39 -0.77 15.85
N VAL A 372 -10.44 -1.00 14.94
CA VAL A 372 -9.79 -2.29 14.75
C VAL A 372 -8.34 -2.13 14.28
N TRP A 373 -7.47 -3.03 14.72
CA TRP A 373 -6.13 -3.20 14.18
C TRP A 373 -6.19 -4.04 12.91
N ALA A 374 -5.46 -3.66 11.86
CA ALA A 374 -5.44 -4.43 10.63
C ALA A 374 -4.02 -4.54 10.04
N GLU A 375 -3.72 -5.69 9.46
CA GLU A 375 -2.56 -5.84 8.60
C GLU A 375 -2.84 -5.22 7.23
N VAL A 376 -1.86 -4.55 6.64
CA VAL A 376 -1.95 -4.11 5.24
C VAL A 376 -1.73 -5.32 4.33
N ILE A 377 -2.66 -5.55 3.40
CA ILE A 377 -2.49 -6.57 2.36
C ILE A 377 -2.06 -5.94 1.05
N PHE A 378 -1.33 -6.71 0.25
CA PHE A 378 -0.79 -6.24 -1.01
C PHE A 378 -1.18 -7.16 -2.17
N ALA A 379 -1.39 -6.56 -3.32
CA ALA A 379 -1.58 -7.27 -4.58
C ALA A 379 -0.35 -7.08 -5.47
N VAL A 380 -0.06 -8.11 -6.26
CA VAL A 380 0.77 -7.95 -7.44
C VAL A 380 -0.04 -7.15 -8.46
N ILE A 381 0.56 -6.07 -8.96
CA ILE A 381 -0.03 -5.24 -9.99
C ILE A 381 0.89 -5.19 -11.20
N TYR A 382 0.32 -4.95 -12.37
CA TYR A 382 1.09 -4.68 -13.57
C TYR A 382 0.67 -3.38 -14.23
N LEU A 383 1.65 -2.74 -14.85
CA LEU A 383 1.49 -1.55 -15.66
C LEU A 383 1.46 -1.98 -17.13
N ASN A 384 0.41 -1.59 -17.85
CA ASN A 384 0.30 -1.83 -19.28
C ASN A 384 -0.16 -0.54 -19.98
N ARG A 385 0.40 -0.27 -21.16
CA ARG A 385 0.04 0.90 -21.98
C ARG A 385 -1.28 0.71 -22.71
N ASN A 386 -1.62 -0.52 -23.06
CA ASN A 386 -2.88 -0.86 -23.70
C ASN A 386 -4.01 -0.81 -22.66
N LEU A 387 -4.99 0.06 -22.89
CA LEU A 387 -6.20 0.12 -22.07
C LEU A 387 -7.14 -1.06 -22.36
N ASP A 388 -7.44 -1.85 -21.33
CA ASP A 388 -8.50 -2.86 -21.31
C ASP A 388 -9.55 -2.46 -20.26
N LEU A 389 -10.63 -1.83 -20.72
CA LEU A 389 -11.74 -1.38 -19.89
C LEU A 389 -12.46 -2.51 -19.13
N LYS A 390 -12.24 -3.78 -19.51
CA LYS A 390 -12.85 -4.91 -18.80
C LYS A 390 -12.08 -5.31 -17.54
N LYS A 391 -10.79 -4.98 -17.47
CA LYS A 391 -9.88 -5.43 -16.40
C LYS A 391 -9.32 -4.30 -15.55
N CYS A 392 -9.49 -3.03 -15.93
CA CYS A 392 -8.82 -1.91 -15.27
C CYS A 392 -9.59 -1.29 -14.09
N PHE A 393 -10.85 -1.64 -13.89
CA PHE A 393 -11.69 -0.99 -12.87
C PHE A 393 -11.52 -1.65 -11.51
N TRP A 394 -11.02 -0.86 -10.56
CA TRP A 394 -10.93 -1.21 -9.16
C TRP A 394 -12.25 -0.92 -8.46
N SER A 395 -12.75 -1.91 -7.73
CA SER A 395 -13.97 -1.82 -6.93
C SER A 395 -13.72 -2.33 -5.52
N LYS A 396 -14.44 -1.74 -4.55
CA LYS A 396 -14.41 -2.19 -3.15
C LYS A 396 -15.08 -3.56 -3.07
N GLN A 397 -14.37 -4.53 -2.51
CA GLN A 397 -14.88 -5.88 -2.31
C GLN A 397 -15.68 -5.95 -1.00
N ASP A 398 -16.99 -5.69 -1.08
CA ASP A 398 -17.90 -5.67 0.07
C ASP A 398 -18.29 -7.08 0.58
N ARG A 399 -17.78 -8.14 -0.08
CA ARG A 399 -18.27 -9.53 0.09
C ARG A 399 -17.42 -10.44 0.97
N ILE A 400 -16.32 -9.97 1.53
CA ILE A 400 -15.43 -10.86 2.28
C ILE A 400 -15.80 -10.82 3.75
N GLU A 401 -16.67 -11.76 4.13
CA GLU A 401 -17.02 -12.04 5.53
C GLU A 401 -15.75 -12.13 6.39
N GLY A 402 -15.80 -11.57 7.61
CA GLY A 402 -14.75 -11.78 8.62
C GLY A 402 -13.63 -10.74 8.70
N GLY A 403 -13.76 -9.58 8.03
CA GLY A 403 -12.84 -8.45 8.27
C GLY A 403 -11.72 -8.29 7.25
N LEU A 404 -11.97 -8.60 5.97
CA LEU A 404 -11.10 -8.17 4.87
C LEU A 404 -11.74 -6.99 4.15
N LEU A 405 -11.04 -5.87 4.12
CA LEU A 405 -11.40 -4.71 3.31
C LEU A 405 -10.37 -4.54 2.20
N CYS A 406 -10.75 -4.76 0.95
CA CYS A 406 -9.82 -4.56 -0.16
C CYS A 406 -10.49 -3.99 -1.40
N TRP A 407 -9.64 -3.48 -2.30
CA TRP A 407 -9.98 -3.10 -3.65
C TRP A 407 -9.36 -4.10 -4.60
N SER A 408 -10.18 -4.58 -5.52
CA SER A 408 -9.76 -5.53 -6.54
C SER A 408 -10.25 -5.07 -7.90
N ALA A 409 -9.41 -5.28 -8.92
CA ALA A 409 -9.77 -5.13 -10.32
C ALA A 409 -10.19 -6.45 -10.98
N ILE A 410 -10.14 -7.55 -10.21
CA ILE A 410 -10.59 -8.87 -10.63
C ILE A 410 -12.04 -9.01 -10.18
N SER A 411 -12.94 -9.19 -11.14
CA SER A 411 -14.39 -9.30 -10.91
C SER A 411 -14.84 -10.69 -10.50
#